data_AF-A0A099PB96-F1
#
_entry.id   AF-A0A099PB96-F1
#
_cell.length_a   1.000
_cell.length_b   1.000
_cell.length_c   1.000
_cell.angle_alpha   90.00
_cell.angle_beta   90.00
_cell.angle_gamma   90.00
#
_symmetry.space_group_name_H-M   'P 1'
#
loop_
_entity.id
_entity.type
_entity.pdbx_description
1 polymer ?
#
loop_
_entity_poly.entity_id
_entity_poly.type
_entity_poly.pdbx_seq_one_letter_code
_entity_poly.pdbx_strand_id
1 'polypeptide(L)'
;MDSVLAKFNQGALDQALSQAQSALKAKAGDENLRFLLVQLYLLGNQYEKALTHLGLLEQSVAQDMQKAFSIHCYRQIVQAMSSRQLLFNQRKLVEVDVSQVSEQALQALLRRLAGETDIGDGMDSDESNRQARVCMNDGASYQGEWLDPDDLLRGFVECISPQGVYRLIPMAQLESLSFEPPGKPLDCLLQRVTVSWKATPSSSARQETLLHINHYPFAPKGVVDLNATDWDAQRLPCGVVGVGQKVFCLDDELIAVSQLSSIEFET
;
A
#
# COMPACT_ATOMS: atom_id res chain seq x y z
N MET A 1 6.07 14.54 -21.37
CA MET A 1 6.04 13.98 -20.00
C MET A 1 5.26 14.90 -19.09
N ASP A 2 5.61 16.19 -19.05
CA ASP A 2 4.98 17.20 -18.17
C ASP A 2 3.45 17.30 -18.32
N SER A 3 2.96 17.21 -19.55
CA SER A 3 1.52 17.28 -19.82
C SER A 3 0.75 16.06 -19.31
N VAL A 4 1.39 14.88 -19.20
CA VAL A 4 0.83 13.69 -18.56
C VAL A 4 0.80 13.87 -17.05
N LEU A 5 1.90 14.34 -16.47
CA LEU A 5 2.02 14.59 -15.03
C LEU A 5 1.03 15.66 -14.57
N ALA A 6 0.80 16.71 -15.38
CA ALA A 6 -0.20 17.73 -15.09
C ALA A 6 -1.62 17.14 -14.95
N LYS A 7 -2.00 16.18 -15.81
CA LYS A 7 -3.29 15.48 -15.70
C LYS A 7 -3.37 14.58 -14.48
N PHE A 8 -2.28 13.87 -14.18
CA PHE A 8 -2.20 13.05 -12.98
C PHE A 8 -2.35 13.90 -11.71
N ASN A 9 -1.64 15.03 -11.62
CA ASN A 9 -1.71 15.95 -10.47
C ASN A 9 -3.10 16.61 -10.31
N GLN A 10 -3.94 16.61 -11.35
CA GLN A 10 -5.35 17.05 -11.29
C GLN A 10 -6.30 15.94 -10.85
N GLY A 11 -5.79 14.77 -10.43
CA GLY A 11 -6.60 13.60 -10.07
C GLY A 11 -7.20 12.86 -11.26
N ALA A 12 -6.84 13.22 -12.50
CA ALA A 12 -7.42 12.66 -13.72
C ALA A 12 -6.57 11.49 -14.26
N LEU A 13 -6.52 10.37 -13.53
CA LEU A 13 -5.70 9.19 -13.88
C LEU A 13 -6.00 8.66 -15.30
N ASP A 14 -7.27 8.54 -15.67
CA ASP A 14 -7.66 8.06 -17.00
C ASP A 14 -7.18 8.98 -18.13
N GLN A 15 -7.25 10.30 -17.89
CA GLN A 15 -6.73 11.28 -18.85
C GLN A 15 -5.20 11.19 -18.95
N ALA A 16 -4.51 11.02 -17.82
CA ALA A 16 -3.06 10.83 -17.79
C ALA A 16 -2.65 9.56 -18.56
N LEU A 17 -3.37 8.44 -18.36
CA LEU A 17 -3.17 7.18 -19.10
C LEU A 17 -3.37 7.38 -20.60
N SER A 18 -4.50 7.95 -21.02
CA SER A 18 -4.79 8.21 -22.44
C SER A 18 -3.73 9.09 -23.09
N GLN A 19 -3.23 10.09 -22.36
CA GLN A 19 -2.25 11.03 -22.86
C GLN A 19 -0.85 10.40 -22.94
N ALA A 20 -0.47 9.58 -21.95
CA ALA A 20 0.78 8.82 -21.97
C ALA A 20 0.80 7.83 -23.15
N GLN A 21 -0.31 7.13 -23.40
CA GLN A 21 -0.46 6.24 -24.54
C GLN A 21 -0.32 6.98 -25.88
N SER A 22 -1.01 8.12 -26.06
CA SER A 22 -0.92 8.94 -27.27
C SER A 22 0.49 9.48 -27.50
N ALA A 23 1.17 9.95 -26.44
CA ALA A 23 2.55 10.41 -26.52
C ALA A 23 3.51 9.27 -26.90
N LEU A 24 3.29 8.05 -26.38
CA LEU A 24 4.13 6.90 -26.70
C LEU A 24 3.90 6.41 -28.13
N LYS A 25 2.68 6.54 -28.67
CA LYS A 25 2.42 6.27 -30.10
C LYS A 25 3.21 7.24 -31.01
N ALA A 26 3.30 8.51 -30.62
CA ALA A 26 4.08 9.50 -31.37
C ALA A 26 5.61 9.29 -31.24
N LYS A 27 6.07 8.76 -30.09
CA LYS A 27 7.49 8.54 -29.81
C LYS A 27 7.72 7.18 -29.13
N ALA A 28 7.62 6.12 -29.93
CA ALA A 28 7.64 4.74 -29.43
C ALA A 28 8.92 4.37 -28.66
N GLY A 29 10.06 4.96 -29.01
CA GLY A 29 11.36 4.71 -28.35
C GLY A 29 11.59 5.49 -27.05
N ASP A 30 10.60 6.25 -26.54
CA ASP A 30 10.77 7.00 -25.30
C ASP A 30 10.62 6.10 -24.06
N GLU A 31 11.76 5.64 -23.53
CA GLU A 31 11.83 4.74 -22.37
C GLU A 31 11.29 5.40 -21.09
N ASN A 32 11.59 6.68 -20.86
CA ASN A 32 11.13 7.40 -19.66
C ASN A 32 9.61 7.52 -19.66
N LEU A 33 9.03 7.85 -20.82
CA LEU A 33 7.57 7.88 -20.97
C LEU A 33 6.94 6.50 -20.76
N ARG A 34 7.62 5.43 -21.19
CA ARG A 34 7.15 4.06 -20.98
C ARG A 34 7.23 3.63 -19.51
N PHE A 35 8.28 4.01 -18.78
CA PHE A 35 8.35 3.84 -17.32
C PHE A 35 7.24 4.62 -16.60
N LEU A 36 6.93 5.84 -17.02
CA LEU A 36 5.80 6.61 -16.47
C LEU A 36 4.48 5.88 -16.75
N LEU A 37 4.28 5.37 -17.97
CA LEU A 37 3.07 4.62 -18.32
C LEU A 37 2.91 3.34 -17.46
N VAL A 38 4.00 2.62 -17.17
CA VAL A 38 3.97 1.49 -16.22
C VAL A 38 3.47 1.92 -14.85
N GLN A 39 3.97 3.03 -14.30
CA GLN A 39 3.51 3.56 -13.01
C GLN A 39 2.01 3.89 -13.03
N LEU A 40 1.52 4.53 -14.09
CA LEU A 40 0.09 4.85 -14.23
C LEU A 40 -0.78 3.59 -14.34
N TYR A 41 -0.29 2.53 -15.01
CA TYR A 41 -1.02 1.25 -15.01
C TYR A 41 -1.06 0.59 -13.64
N LEU A 42 0.02 0.65 -12.86
CA LEU A 42 0.03 0.16 -11.48
C LEU A 42 -0.99 0.92 -10.61
N LEU A 43 -1.02 2.26 -10.72
CA LEU A 43 -2.01 3.10 -10.03
C LEU A 43 -3.46 2.76 -10.40
N GLY A 44 -3.69 2.35 -11.66
CA GLY A 44 -5.00 1.92 -12.14
C GLY A 44 -5.29 0.43 -12.00
N ASN A 45 -4.51 -0.32 -11.21
CA ASN A 45 -4.62 -1.78 -11.05
C ASN A 45 -4.58 -2.59 -12.38
N GLN A 46 -3.95 -2.05 -13.42
CA GLN A 46 -3.83 -2.66 -14.76
C GLN A 46 -2.52 -3.44 -14.89
N TYR A 47 -2.35 -4.45 -14.05
CA TYR A 47 -1.10 -5.21 -13.88
C TYR A 47 -0.61 -5.91 -15.16
N GLU A 48 -1.50 -6.52 -15.94
CA GLU A 48 -1.14 -7.18 -17.19
C GLU A 48 -0.56 -6.20 -18.23
N LYS A 49 -1.13 -4.99 -18.29
CA LYS A 49 -0.61 -3.93 -19.17
C LYS A 49 0.73 -3.41 -18.68
N ALA A 50 0.90 -3.25 -17.37
CA ALA A 50 2.19 -2.90 -16.78
C ALA A 50 3.27 -3.93 -17.16
N LEU A 51 3.00 -5.23 -17.00
CA LEU A 51 3.92 -6.31 -17.38
C LEU A 51 4.26 -6.31 -18.87
N THR A 52 3.28 -6.05 -19.74
CA THR A 52 3.50 -5.95 -21.18
C THR A 52 4.51 -4.85 -21.50
N HIS A 53 4.35 -3.66 -20.92
CA HIS A 53 5.28 -2.55 -21.15
C HIS A 53 6.65 -2.75 -20.51
N LEU A 54 6.74 -3.47 -19.39
CA LEU A 54 8.02 -3.89 -18.80
C LEU A 54 8.78 -4.85 -19.72
N GLY A 55 8.10 -5.81 -20.37
CA GLY A 55 8.72 -6.69 -21.36
C GLY A 55 9.27 -5.93 -22.58
N LEU A 56 8.55 -4.90 -23.05
CA LEU A 56 9.04 -4.02 -24.12
C LEU A 56 10.23 -3.16 -23.68
N LEU A 57 10.28 -2.73 -22.42
CA LEU A 57 11.43 -2.00 -21.87
C LEU A 57 12.67 -2.88 -21.79
N GLU A 58 12.52 -4.13 -21.35
CA GLU A 58 13.63 -5.08 -21.18
C GLU A 58 14.45 -5.25 -22.46
N GLN A 59 13.77 -5.29 -23.62
CA GLN A 59 14.43 -5.37 -24.92
C GLN A 59 15.25 -4.12 -25.25
N SER A 60 14.76 -2.93 -24.89
CA SER A 60 15.43 -1.65 -25.18
C SER A 60 16.59 -1.32 -24.25
N VAL A 61 16.52 -1.75 -22.98
CA VAL A 61 17.44 -1.31 -21.92
C VAL A 61 18.35 -2.43 -21.41
N ALA A 62 18.49 -3.53 -22.14
CA ALA A 62 19.25 -4.71 -21.71
C ALA A 62 20.70 -4.42 -21.30
N GLN A 63 21.32 -3.38 -21.86
CA GLN A 63 22.69 -2.96 -21.55
C GLN A 63 22.78 -1.91 -20.43
N ASP A 64 21.65 -1.36 -19.98
CA ASP A 64 21.58 -0.38 -18.89
C ASP A 64 21.19 -1.09 -17.59
N MET A 65 22.20 -1.38 -16.77
CA MET A 65 22.03 -2.13 -15.52
C MET A 65 21.06 -1.46 -14.55
N GLN A 66 21.02 -0.12 -14.51
CA GLN A 66 20.12 0.61 -13.60
C GLN A 66 18.66 0.48 -14.03
N LYS A 67 18.39 0.60 -15.34
CA LYS A 67 17.04 0.40 -15.88
C LYS A 67 16.61 -1.05 -15.82
N ALA A 68 17.52 -2.00 -16.07
CA ALA A 68 17.24 -3.43 -15.89
C ALA A 68 16.84 -3.76 -14.45
N PHE A 69 17.56 -3.21 -13.46
CA PHE A 69 17.19 -3.34 -12.05
C PHE A 69 15.83 -2.71 -11.75
N SER A 70 15.55 -1.51 -12.29
CA SER A 70 14.24 -0.86 -12.14
C SER A 70 13.09 -1.71 -12.67
N ILE A 71 13.27 -2.36 -13.83
CA ILE A 71 12.29 -3.30 -14.39
C ILE A 71 12.04 -4.47 -13.44
N HIS A 72 13.10 -5.05 -12.86
CA HIS A 72 12.97 -6.11 -11.87
C HIS A 72 12.13 -5.65 -10.67
N CYS A 73 12.43 -4.47 -10.11
CA CYS A 73 11.64 -3.91 -9.00
C CYS A 73 10.16 -3.73 -9.36
N TYR A 74 9.84 -3.24 -10.55
CA TYR A 74 8.44 -3.12 -10.98
C TYR A 74 7.74 -4.47 -11.12
N ARG A 75 8.43 -5.52 -11.60
CA ARG A 75 7.86 -6.88 -11.66
C ARG A 75 7.54 -7.42 -10.27
N GLN A 76 8.45 -7.21 -9.33
CA GLN A 76 8.26 -7.56 -7.93
C GLN A 76 7.05 -6.85 -7.31
N ILE A 77 6.88 -5.56 -7.62
CA ILE A 77 5.70 -4.79 -7.21
C ILE A 77 4.42 -5.38 -7.83
N VAL A 78 4.42 -5.71 -9.12
CA VAL A 78 3.25 -6.33 -9.78
C VAL A 78 2.87 -7.65 -9.10
N GLN A 79 3.85 -8.49 -8.78
CA GLN A 79 3.64 -9.77 -8.10
C GLN A 79 2.98 -9.56 -6.73
N ALA A 80 3.58 -8.72 -5.88
CA ALA A 80 3.03 -8.38 -4.57
C ALA A 80 1.59 -7.85 -4.64
N MET A 81 1.33 -6.91 -5.55
CA MET A 81 0.00 -6.31 -5.70
C MET A 81 -1.03 -7.30 -6.26
N SER A 82 -0.60 -8.27 -7.06
CA SER A 82 -1.45 -9.37 -7.53
C SER A 82 -1.79 -10.31 -6.37
N SER A 83 -0.82 -10.67 -5.53
CA SER A 83 -1.03 -11.47 -4.31
C SER A 83 -1.99 -10.79 -3.35
N ARG A 84 -1.84 -9.48 -3.16
CA ARG A 84 -2.79 -8.65 -2.40
C ARG A 84 -4.20 -8.73 -2.96
N GLN A 85 -4.36 -8.59 -4.28
CA GLN A 85 -5.68 -8.71 -4.93
C GLN A 85 -6.28 -10.11 -4.76
N LEU A 86 -5.47 -11.17 -4.83
CA LEU A 86 -5.92 -12.54 -4.59
C LEU A 86 -6.41 -12.73 -3.14
N LEU A 87 -5.73 -12.16 -2.16
CA LEU A 87 -6.14 -12.23 -0.76
C LEU A 87 -7.50 -11.56 -0.56
N PHE A 88 -7.63 -10.26 -0.88
CA PHE A 88 -8.84 -9.52 -0.55
C PHE A 88 -10.02 -9.80 -1.48
N ASN A 89 -9.80 -10.02 -2.77
CA ASN A 89 -10.90 -10.20 -3.73
C ASN A 89 -11.24 -11.67 -3.97
N GLN A 90 -10.31 -12.59 -3.77
CA GLN A 90 -10.52 -14.03 -4.01
C GLN A 90 -10.34 -14.89 -2.76
N ARG A 91 -9.92 -14.33 -1.62
CA ARG A 91 -9.72 -15.04 -0.36
C ARG A 91 -8.66 -16.15 -0.48
N LYS A 92 -7.63 -15.88 -1.28
CA LYS A 92 -6.51 -16.80 -1.52
C LYS A 92 -5.22 -16.25 -0.95
N LEU A 93 -4.60 -16.99 -0.04
CA LEU A 93 -3.30 -16.66 0.54
C LEU A 93 -2.17 -17.20 -0.37
N VAL A 94 -1.87 -16.47 -1.44
CA VAL A 94 -0.81 -16.82 -2.40
C VAL A 94 0.33 -15.84 -2.26
N GLU A 95 1.54 -16.32 -1.93
CA GLU A 95 2.75 -15.49 -1.80
C GLU A 95 2.56 -14.26 -0.90
N VAL A 96 1.83 -14.45 0.20
CA VAL A 96 1.64 -13.45 1.24
C VAL A 96 2.49 -13.85 2.44
N ASP A 97 3.37 -12.94 2.88
CA ASP A 97 4.14 -13.11 4.12
C ASP A 97 3.26 -12.75 5.32
N VAL A 98 2.83 -13.80 6.02
CA VAL A 98 2.11 -13.73 7.29
C VAL A 98 2.93 -14.35 8.43
N SER A 99 4.25 -14.50 8.24
CA SER A 99 5.13 -15.21 9.18
C SER A 99 5.14 -14.61 10.59
N GLN A 100 4.82 -13.33 10.69
CA GLN A 100 4.72 -12.60 11.95
C GLN A 100 3.29 -12.54 12.50
N VAL A 101 2.28 -12.87 11.70
CA VAL A 101 0.88 -12.80 12.10
C VAL A 101 0.54 -14.01 12.98
N SER A 102 -0.09 -13.77 14.12
CA SER A 102 -0.57 -14.86 14.99
C SER A 102 -1.63 -15.68 14.26
N GLU A 103 -1.70 -16.98 14.56
CA GLU A 103 -2.71 -17.86 13.95
C GLU A 103 -4.13 -17.35 14.17
N GLN A 104 -4.41 -16.83 15.38
CA GLN A 104 -5.70 -16.25 15.73
C GLN A 104 -6.05 -15.02 14.89
N ALA A 105 -5.11 -14.08 14.72
CA ALA A 105 -5.34 -12.87 13.92
C ALA A 105 -5.52 -13.21 12.42
N LEU A 106 -4.75 -14.18 11.90
CA LEU A 106 -4.91 -14.65 10.53
C LEU A 106 -6.26 -15.34 10.32
N GLN A 107 -6.69 -16.20 11.25
CA GLN A 107 -8.00 -16.85 11.20
C GLN A 107 -9.13 -15.81 11.24
N ALA A 108 -9.04 -14.82 12.12
CA ALA A 108 -10.02 -13.74 12.20
C ALA A 108 -10.13 -12.94 10.89
N LEU A 109 -9.00 -12.57 10.27
CA LEU A 109 -8.99 -11.93 8.95
C LEU A 109 -9.69 -12.79 7.89
N LEU A 110 -9.35 -14.08 7.81
CA LEU A 110 -9.94 -14.99 6.82
C LEU A 110 -11.44 -15.20 7.04
N ARG A 111 -11.90 -15.26 8.31
CA ARG A 111 -13.32 -15.34 8.67
C ARG A 111 -14.08 -14.06 8.32
N ARG A 112 -13.48 -12.88 8.56
CA ARG A 112 -14.04 -11.57 8.15
C ARG A 112 -14.20 -11.52 6.63
N LEU A 113 -13.17 -11.91 5.89
CA LEU A 113 -13.21 -12.04 4.43
C LEU A 113 -14.25 -13.07 3.93
N ALA A 114 -14.50 -14.13 4.70
CA ALA A 114 -15.54 -15.12 4.40
C ALA A 114 -16.97 -14.61 4.65
N GLY A 115 -17.13 -13.47 5.34
CA GLY A 115 -18.43 -12.92 5.73
C GLY A 115 -19.05 -13.63 6.93
N GLU A 116 -18.23 -14.20 7.81
CA GLU A 116 -18.72 -14.74 9.07
C GLU A 116 -19.06 -13.61 10.04
N THR A 117 -20.15 -13.75 10.81
CA THR A 117 -20.63 -12.71 11.74
C THR A 117 -20.27 -12.97 13.20
N ASP A 118 -19.91 -14.21 13.55
CA ASP A 118 -19.56 -14.64 14.91
C ASP A 118 -18.04 -14.75 15.07
N ILE A 119 -17.35 -13.67 14.72
CA ILE A 119 -15.91 -13.56 14.86
C ILE A 119 -15.73 -12.94 16.23
N GLY A 120 -15.77 -13.77 17.28
CA GLY A 120 -15.68 -13.28 18.66
C GLY A 120 -14.55 -12.27 18.84
N ASP A 121 -14.73 -11.36 19.80
CA ASP A 121 -13.96 -10.11 20.07
C ASP A 121 -12.43 -10.26 20.21
N GLY A 122 -11.86 -11.44 19.98
CA GLY A 122 -10.44 -11.75 20.18
C GLY A 122 -9.45 -11.00 19.28
N MET A 123 -9.89 -10.10 18.40
CA MET A 123 -9.04 -9.10 17.74
C MET A 123 -9.32 -7.66 18.18
N ASP A 124 -10.44 -7.38 18.85
CA ASP A 124 -11.00 -6.03 18.93
C ASP A 124 -10.67 -5.23 20.21
N SER A 125 -10.06 -5.81 21.26
CA SER A 125 -9.82 -5.03 22.50
C SER A 125 -8.35 -4.69 22.82
N ASP A 126 -7.38 -5.57 22.60
CA ASP A 126 -6.05 -5.40 23.24
C ASP A 126 -4.85 -5.23 22.27
N GLU A 127 -4.95 -5.65 21.00
CA GLU A 127 -3.83 -5.54 20.03
C GLU A 127 -4.04 -4.50 18.92
N SER A 128 -5.28 -4.01 18.74
CA SER A 128 -5.65 -3.06 17.67
C SER A 128 -5.39 -1.61 18.05
N ASN A 129 -5.67 -1.25 19.31
CA ASN A 129 -5.61 0.11 19.80
C ASN A 129 -4.30 0.32 20.54
N ARG A 130 -3.50 1.29 20.09
CA ARG A 130 -2.19 1.56 20.68
C ARG A 130 -2.03 3.05 20.90
N GLN A 131 -1.47 3.45 22.03
CA GLN A 131 -1.01 4.83 22.15
C GLN A 131 0.12 5.07 21.15
N ALA A 132 0.01 6.14 20.38
CA ALA A 132 0.99 6.52 19.38
C ALA A 132 1.24 8.02 19.41
N ARG A 133 2.49 8.39 19.12
CA ARG A 133 2.86 9.74 18.72
C ARG A 133 2.96 9.81 17.21
N VAL A 134 2.21 10.71 16.62
CA VAL A 134 2.18 10.95 15.18
C VAL A 134 2.87 12.27 14.88
N CYS A 135 3.71 12.29 13.85
CA CYS A 135 4.30 13.50 13.30
C CYS A 135 3.80 13.68 11.86
N MET A 136 3.41 14.91 11.56
CA MET A 136 2.88 15.33 10.27
C MET A 136 3.98 15.93 9.40
N ASN A 137 3.75 15.97 8.09
CA ASN A 137 4.68 16.55 7.11
C ASN A 137 4.91 18.06 7.29
N ASP A 138 4.00 18.78 7.95
CA ASP A 138 4.15 20.19 8.30
C ASP A 138 4.89 20.43 9.63
N GLY A 139 5.29 19.35 10.31
CA GLY A 139 5.98 19.37 11.60
C GLY A 139 5.06 19.37 12.82
N ALA A 140 3.74 19.35 12.66
CA ALA A 140 2.82 19.17 13.77
C ALA A 140 2.96 17.75 14.37
N SER A 141 2.73 17.61 15.67
CA SER A 141 2.75 16.32 16.36
C SER A 141 1.56 16.17 17.31
N TYR A 142 0.99 14.98 17.31
CA TYR A 142 -0.20 14.60 18.06
C TYR A 142 0.06 13.28 18.78
N GLN A 143 -0.67 13.04 19.86
CA GLN A 143 -0.63 11.80 20.61
C GLN A 143 -2.04 11.36 20.95
N GLY A 144 -2.29 10.06 20.93
CA GLY A 144 -3.60 9.49 21.20
C GLY A 144 -3.66 8.01 20.86
N GLU A 145 -4.86 7.46 20.95
CA GLU A 145 -5.15 6.09 20.57
C GLU A 145 -5.15 5.92 19.05
N TRP A 146 -4.27 5.08 18.55
CA TRP A 146 -4.11 4.78 17.14
C TRP A 146 -4.88 3.52 16.75
N LEU A 147 -5.57 3.59 15.61
CA LEU A 147 -6.20 2.45 14.94
C LEU A 147 -6.31 2.64 13.43
N ASP A 148 -6.35 1.55 12.67
CA ASP A 148 -6.86 1.57 11.28
C ASP A 148 -8.40 1.41 11.35
N PRO A 149 -9.18 2.36 10.81
CA PRO A 149 -10.64 2.29 10.85
C PRO A 149 -11.23 1.23 9.90
N ASP A 150 -10.44 0.64 8.99
CA ASP A 150 -10.87 -0.50 8.17
C ASP A 150 -10.86 -1.80 8.99
N ASP A 151 -12.02 -2.47 9.09
CA ASP A 151 -12.16 -3.68 9.92
C ASP A 151 -11.38 -4.90 9.41
N LEU A 152 -10.89 -4.92 8.17
CA LEU A 152 -10.00 -5.98 7.68
C LEU A 152 -8.53 -5.70 8.00
N LEU A 153 -8.14 -4.43 7.98
CA LEU A 153 -6.76 -4.02 8.22
C LEU A 153 -6.50 -3.59 9.67
N ARG A 154 -7.54 -3.49 10.50
CA ARG A 154 -7.40 -3.24 11.94
C ARG A 154 -6.42 -4.24 12.54
N GLY A 155 -5.30 -3.74 13.06
CA GLY A 155 -4.20 -4.53 13.63
C GLY A 155 -3.03 -4.82 12.69
N PHE A 156 -3.10 -4.44 11.41
CA PHE A 156 -2.07 -4.71 10.42
C PHE A 156 -1.55 -3.47 9.69
N VAL A 157 -0.27 -3.51 9.33
CA VAL A 157 0.34 -2.62 8.35
C VAL A 157 0.67 -3.43 7.11
N GLU A 158 0.19 -2.96 5.96
CA GLU A 158 0.43 -3.58 4.66
C GLU A 158 1.72 -3.03 4.04
N CYS A 159 2.67 -3.91 3.74
CA CYS A 159 3.94 -3.55 3.13
C CYS A 159 4.33 -4.52 2.00
N ILE A 160 5.24 -4.07 1.12
CA ILE A 160 5.96 -4.93 0.17
C ILE A 160 7.43 -4.99 0.59
N SER A 161 7.95 -6.21 0.71
CA SER A 161 9.36 -6.45 1.04
C SER A 161 10.30 -6.09 -0.11
N PRO A 162 11.61 -5.89 0.15
CA PRO A 162 12.60 -5.68 -0.90
C PRO A 162 12.64 -6.83 -1.93
N GLN A 163 12.19 -8.03 -1.55
CA GLN A 163 12.10 -9.20 -2.41
C GLN A 163 10.80 -9.27 -3.20
N GLY A 164 9.90 -8.29 -3.09
CA GLY A 164 8.63 -8.28 -3.83
C GLY A 164 7.52 -9.11 -3.21
N VAL A 165 7.61 -9.41 -1.91
CA VAL A 165 6.58 -10.19 -1.22
C VAL A 165 5.63 -9.23 -0.52
N TYR A 166 4.32 -9.41 -0.75
CA TYR A 166 3.29 -8.69 0.00
C TYR A 166 3.23 -9.22 1.43
N ARG A 167 3.32 -8.34 2.42
CA ARG A 167 3.46 -8.67 3.84
C ARG A 167 2.36 -8.00 4.65
N LEU A 168 1.73 -8.78 5.53
CA LEU A 168 0.90 -8.28 6.62
C LEU A 168 1.74 -8.24 7.89
N ILE A 169 1.98 -7.04 8.42
CA ILE A 169 2.79 -6.83 9.62
C ILE A 169 1.85 -6.51 10.78
N PRO A 170 1.83 -7.29 11.87
CA PRO A 170 1.03 -6.95 13.04
C PRO A 170 1.53 -5.64 13.67
N MET A 171 0.61 -4.70 13.89
CA MET A 171 0.93 -3.42 14.54
C MET A 171 1.54 -3.61 15.92
N ALA A 172 1.14 -4.65 16.66
CA ALA A 172 1.68 -4.97 17.99
C ALA A 172 3.21 -5.18 18.02
N GLN A 173 3.82 -5.55 16.88
CA GLN A 173 5.27 -5.78 16.77
C GLN A 173 6.06 -4.54 16.37
N LEU A 174 5.37 -3.46 16.00
CA LEU A 174 6.00 -2.24 15.53
C LEU A 174 6.41 -1.34 16.70
N GLU A 175 7.59 -0.76 16.57
CA GLU A 175 8.07 0.33 17.41
C GLU A 175 7.81 1.67 16.72
N SER A 176 8.15 1.78 15.42
CA SER A 176 7.90 3.00 14.66
C SER A 176 7.81 2.78 13.15
N LEU A 177 7.21 3.76 12.49
CA LEU A 177 7.15 3.91 11.03
C LEU A 177 7.65 5.31 10.68
N SER A 178 8.60 5.42 9.75
CA SER A 178 9.08 6.71 9.23
C SER A 178 8.92 6.74 7.71
N PHE A 179 8.09 7.64 7.22
CA PHE A 179 7.72 7.75 5.82
C PHE A 179 8.65 8.69 5.07
N GLU A 180 9.16 8.27 3.92
CA GLU A 180 9.90 9.16 3.02
C GLU A 180 8.90 9.96 2.15
N PRO A 181 9.16 11.25 1.87
CA PRO A 181 8.30 12.03 0.98
C PRO A 181 8.18 11.41 -0.41
N PRO A 182 7.00 11.47 -1.06
CA PRO A 182 6.82 10.93 -2.40
C PRO A 182 7.65 11.70 -3.43
N GLY A 183 8.41 10.98 -4.26
CA GLY A 183 9.26 11.54 -5.32
C GLY A 183 8.77 11.27 -6.75
N LYS A 184 7.93 10.25 -6.95
CA LYS A 184 7.34 9.87 -8.24
C LYS A 184 5.86 9.51 -8.10
N PRO A 185 5.07 9.49 -9.20
CA PRO A 185 3.63 9.19 -9.14
C PRO A 185 3.28 7.88 -8.43
N LEU A 186 4.09 6.82 -8.58
CA LEU A 186 3.84 5.56 -7.91
C LEU A 186 3.96 5.66 -6.38
N ASP A 187 4.72 6.62 -5.85
CA ASP A 187 4.92 6.77 -4.41
C ASP A 187 3.63 7.22 -3.69
N CYS A 188 2.67 7.79 -4.42
CA CYS A 188 1.32 8.03 -3.89
C CYS A 188 0.66 6.71 -3.45
N LEU A 189 0.88 5.62 -4.21
CA LEU A 189 0.36 4.29 -3.89
C LEU A 189 1.30 3.48 -2.98
N LEU A 190 2.60 3.54 -3.26
CA LEU A 190 3.64 2.73 -2.62
C LEU A 190 4.72 3.64 -2.04
N GLN A 191 4.54 4.07 -0.80
CA GLN A 191 5.46 4.98 -0.15
C GLN A 191 6.57 4.23 0.56
N ARG A 192 7.81 4.70 0.40
CA ARG A 192 8.94 4.12 1.10
C ARG A 192 8.83 4.44 2.60
N VAL A 193 8.91 3.41 3.43
CA VAL A 193 8.80 3.52 4.89
C VAL A 193 9.95 2.77 5.54
N THR A 194 10.58 3.38 6.55
CA THR A 194 11.48 2.67 7.46
C THR A 194 10.67 2.15 8.64
N VAL A 195 10.67 0.84 8.82
CA VAL A 195 9.94 0.14 9.86
C VAL A 195 10.90 -0.30 10.96
N SER A 196 10.65 0.13 12.19
CA SER A 196 11.37 -0.33 13.38
C SER A 196 10.52 -1.34 14.14
N TRP A 197 11.15 -2.42 14.56
CA TRP A 197 10.50 -3.55 15.24
C TRP A 197 10.82 -3.53 16.72
N LYS A 198 9.83 -3.87 17.58
CA LYS A 198 10.05 -4.03 19.02
C LYS A 198 11.18 -5.03 19.26
N ALA A 199 12.15 -4.65 20.08
CA ALA A 199 13.16 -5.58 20.56
C ALA A 199 12.52 -6.66 21.44
N THR A 200 12.93 -7.91 21.26
CA THR A 200 12.54 -8.99 22.17
C THR A 200 13.75 -9.39 23.01
N PRO A 201 13.58 -10.06 24.17
CA PRO A 201 14.71 -10.56 24.94
C PRO A 201 15.68 -11.45 24.15
N SER A 202 15.21 -12.03 23.04
CA SER A 202 15.95 -12.92 22.15
C SER A 202 16.40 -12.27 20.83
N SER A 203 16.08 -11.00 20.57
CA SER A 203 16.45 -10.32 19.31
C SER A 203 16.76 -8.84 19.50
N SER A 204 17.83 -8.37 18.85
CA SER A 204 18.17 -6.95 18.84
C SER A 204 17.13 -6.13 18.08
N ALA A 205 17.06 -4.82 18.38
CA ALA A 205 16.31 -3.86 17.59
C ALA A 205 16.64 -4.03 16.09
N ARG A 206 15.59 -4.10 15.28
CA ARG A 206 15.68 -4.32 13.84
C ARG A 206 15.01 -3.14 13.14
N GLN A 207 15.61 -2.71 12.04
CA GLN A 207 15.01 -1.76 11.12
C GLN A 207 15.05 -2.32 9.70
N GLU A 208 14.01 -2.08 8.93
CA GLU A 208 13.91 -2.49 7.53
C GLU A 208 13.19 -1.42 6.72
N THR A 209 13.70 -1.11 5.52
CA THR A 209 12.99 -0.22 4.59
C THR A 209 12.08 -1.03 3.68
N LEU A 210 10.79 -0.70 3.70
CA LEU A 210 9.72 -1.37 2.97
C LEU A 210 8.98 -0.38 2.05
N LEU A 211 8.06 -0.88 1.24
CA LEU A 211 7.06 -0.06 0.55
C LEU A 211 5.70 -0.22 1.25
N HIS A 212 5.25 0.80 1.96
CA HIS A 212 3.93 0.86 2.54
C HIS A 212 2.86 1.05 1.45
N ILE A 213 1.73 0.35 1.58
CA ILE A 213 0.61 0.49 0.65
C ILE A 213 -0.36 1.54 1.21
N ASN A 214 -0.45 2.68 0.54
CA ASN A 214 -1.19 3.86 1.00
C ASN A 214 -2.69 3.83 0.68
N HIS A 215 -3.21 2.72 0.17
CA HIS A 215 -4.62 2.62 -0.27
C HIS A 215 -5.27 1.34 0.22
N TYR A 216 -6.56 1.41 0.51
CA TYR A 216 -7.34 0.26 0.90
C TYR A 216 -7.46 -0.77 -0.24
N PRO A 217 -7.70 -2.05 0.07
CA PRO A 217 -7.62 -3.14 -0.90
C PRO A 217 -8.76 -3.16 -1.91
N PHE A 218 -9.89 -2.54 -1.58
CA PHE A 218 -11.06 -2.54 -2.46
C PHE A 218 -11.13 -1.26 -3.29
N ALA A 219 -11.30 -1.45 -4.59
CA ALA A 219 -11.53 -0.39 -5.57
C ALA A 219 -12.71 -0.78 -6.48
N PRO A 220 -13.95 -0.37 -6.15
CA PRO A 220 -15.17 -0.84 -6.83
C PRO A 220 -15.19 -0.58 -8.34
N LYS A 221 -14.50 0.46 -8.80
CA LYS A 221 -14.40 0.84 -10.23
C LYS A 221 -13.03 0.51 -10.85
N GLY A 222 -12.17 -0.22 -10.14
CA GLY A 222 -10.78 -0.51 -10.55
C GLY A 222 -9.83 0.68 -10.48
N VAL A 223 -10.34 1.90 -10.46
CA VAL A 223 -9.59 3.13 -10.22
C VAL A 223 -9.66 3.46 -8.74
N VAL A 224 -8.48 3.55 -8.12
CA VAL A 224 -8.32 3.99 -6.74
C VAL A 224 -8.33 5.52 -6.73
N ASP A 225 -9.20 6.14 -5.94
CA ASP A 225 -9.07 7.57 -5.66
C ASP A 225 -7.86 7.77 -4.75
N LEU A 226 -6.86 8.51 -5.26
CA LEU A 226 -5.60 8.70 -4.55
C LEU A 226 -5.68 9.77 -3.46
N ASN A 227 -6.73 10.59 -3.48
CA ASN A 227 -6.83 11.80 -2.67
C ASN A 227 -8.05 11.82 -1.75
N ALA A 228 -8.89 10.78 -1.79
CA ALA A 228 -10.07 10.67 -0.97
C ALA A 228 -10.20 9.26 -0.37
N THR A 229 -10.93 9.21 0.74
CA THR A 229 -11.32 7.97 1.41
C THR A 229 -12.84 7.91 1.43
N ASP A 230 -13.38 6.76 1.08
CA ASP A 230 -14.80 6.43 1.18
C ASP A 230 -14.95 5.13 1.99
N TRP A 231 -16.16 4.83 2.45
CA TRP A 231 -16.44 3.70 3.34
C TRP A 231 -17.53 2.80 2.76
N ASP A 232 -17.21 1.53 2.54
CA ASP A 232 -18.14 0.51 2.04
C ASP A 232 -18.65 -0.37 3.19
N ALA A 233 -19.74 0.07 3.82
CA ALA A 233 -20.42 -0.68 4.88
C ALA A 233 -21.23 -1.89 4.35
N GLN A 234 -21.32 -2.09 3.03
CA GLN A 234 -22.03 -3.22 2.44
C GLN A 234 -21.11 -4.40 2.11
N ARG A 235 -19.78 -4.19 2.18
CA ARG A 235 -18.78 -5.21 1.87
C ARG A 235 -18.78 -6.34 2.88
N LEU A 236 -18.86 -6.00 4.16
CA LEU A 236 -18.84 -6.94 5.27
C LEU A 236 -20.25 -7.05 5.86
N PRO A 237 -20.66 -8.23 6.35
CA PRO A 237 -21.91 -8.38 7.09
C PRO A 237 -21.93 -7.58 8.41
N CYS A 238 -20.75 -7.35 8.99
CA CYS A 238 -20.54 -6.50 10.15
C CYS A 238 -19.22 -5.73 9.95
N GLY A 239 -19.22 -4.43 10.21
CA GLY A 239 -18.08 -3.54 10.03
C GLY A 239 -18.09 -2.74 8.72
N VAL A 240 -17.02 -2.01 8.49
CA VAL A 240 -16.78 -1.14 7.33
C VAL A 240 -15.41 -1.42 6.74
N VAL A 241 -15.29 -1.26 5.43
CA VAL A 241 -14.00 -1.27 4.74
C VAL A 241 -13.76 0.07 4.08
N GLY A 242 -12.52 0.51 4.09
CA GLY A 242 -12.12 1.71 3.40
C GLY A 242 -12.01 1.48 1.88
N VAL A 243 -12.17 2.56 1.12
CA VAL A 243 -11.98 2.63 -0.32
C VAL A 243 -11.20 3.89 -0.64
N GLY A 244 -10.14 3.77 -1.45
CA GLY A 244 -9.27 4.92 -1.77
C GLY A 244 -8.09 5.04 -0.82
N GLN A 245 -7.68 6.27 -0.52
CA GLN A 245 -6.51 6.55 0.31
C GLN A 245 -6.72 6.01 1.73
N LYS A 246 -5.67 5.41 2.29
CA LYS A 246 -5.68 5.02 3.71
C LYS A 246 -5.70 6.25 4.60
N VAL A 247 -6.47 6.11 5.67
CA VAL A 247 -6.47 7.00 6.81
C VAL A 247 -6.23 6.16 8.04
N PHE A 248 -5.72 6.78 9.08
CA PHE A 248 -5.65 6.20 10.40
C PHE A 248 -6.43 7.07 11.35
N CYS A 249 -7.03 6.48 12.38
CA CYS A 249 -7.72 7.23 13.42
C CYS A 249 -6.74 7.44 14.58
N LEU A 250 -6.61 8.69 15.01
CA LEU A 250 -5.96 9.07 16.25
C LEU A 250 -7.04 9.65 17.18
N ASP A 251 -7.37 8.91 18.24
CA ASP A 251 -8.60 9.07 19.00
C ASP A 251 -9.82 9.06 18.05
N ASP A 252 -10.44 10.21 17.82
CA ASP A 252 -11.61 10.38 16.94
C ASP A 252 -11.28 11.10 15.61
N GLU A 253 -10.01 11.44 15.36
CA GLU A 253 -9.58 12.21 14.18
C GLU A 253 -8.98 11.30 13.10
N LEU A 254 -9.51 11.41 11.86
CA LEU A 254 -8.97 10.71 10.70
C LEU A 254 -7.79 11.48 10.10
N ILE A 255 -6.62 10.84 10.10
CA ILE A 255 -5.37 11.35 9.55
C ILE A 255 -5.02 10.59 8.28
N ALA A 256 -4.88 11.29 7.16
CA ALA A 256 -4.51 10.67 5.89
C ALA A 256 -3.04 10.26 5.88
N VAL A 257 -2.72 9.08 5.34
CA VAL A 257 -1.33 8.59 5.27
C VAL A 257 -0.41 9.54 4.53
N SER A 258 -0.91 10.23 3.50
CA SER A 258 -0.13 11.24 2.76
C SER A 258 0.30 12.45 3.59
N GLN A 259 -0.29 12.66 4.76
CA GLN A 259 0.05 13.76 5.67
C GLN A 259 1.09 13.36 6.72
N LEU A 260 1.39 12.07 6.84
CA LEU A 260 2.27 11.53 7.87
C LEU A 260 3.74 11.60 7.48
N SER A 261 4.58 11.98 8.44
CA SER A 261 6.03 11.84 8.37
C SER A 261 6.51 10.65 9.20
N SER A 262 5.95 10.44 10.39
CA SER A 262 6.31 9.31 11.25
C SER A 262 5.23 8.96 12.27
N ILE A 263 5.26 7.71 12.74
CA ILE A 263 4.46 7.19 13.83
C ILE A 263 5.40 6.47 14.80
N GLU A 264 5.34 6.79 16.08
CA GLU A 264 6.02 6.09 17.16
C GLU A 264 4.96 5.47 18.06
N PHE A 265 5.03 4.17 18.27
CA PHE A 265 4.06 3.47 19.12
C PHE A 265 4.62 3.29 20.53
N GLU A 266 3.82 3.60 21.54
CA GLU A 266 4.22 3.41 22.93
C GLU A 266 4.32 1.91 23.27
N THR A 267 5.26 1.59 24.16
CA THR A 267 5.65 0.21 24.48
C THR A 267 4.56 -0.56 25.19
#